data_AF-A0AAV3ELI3-F1
#
_entry.id   AF-A0AAV3ELI3-F1
#
_cell.length_a   1.000
_cell.length_b   1.000
_cell.length_c   1.000
_cell.angle_alpha   90.00
_cell.angle_beta   90.00
_cell.angle_gamma   90.00
#
_symmetry.space_group_name_H-M   'P 1'
#
loop_
_entity.id
_entity.type
_entity.pdbx_description
1 polymer ?
#
loop_
_entity_poly.entity_id
_entity_poly.type
_entity_poly.pdbx_seq_one_letter_code
_entity_poly.pdbx_strand_id
1 'polypeptide(L)'
;MKRYKNLALFLVIVLLMVIQNNLFLNMSVHAITNRYFEDTFEISVAGLPSKYDNIKCSLEDVRVEIKGDKIVILDLVPDQVYHDVKITFTDDIGRKYEFNFDNVITSLPNKANNKFVYDAYSNGLGRKPEHTGFKYWFGRLSSATITAVDFINEMVNSEEFNLIYKTPREKIGALYKTVVGREAEKEGLDFWLNQFNLLVEEDGMESSEAVSDLVNRMVSENEFKSIVKEAGFIYN
;
A
#
# COMPACT_ATOMS: atom_id res chain seq x y z
N MET A 1 -7.92 33.03 -4.08
CA MET A 1 -7.06 33.44 -5.22
C MET A 1 -5.80 34.13 -4.70
N LYS A 2 -4.74 33.37 -4.39
CA LYS A 2 -3.39 33.89 -4.16
C LYS A 2 -2.39 32.91 -4.77
N ARG A 3 -1.47 33.50 -5.54
CA ARG A 3 -0.58 32.88 -6.53
C ARG A 3 0.58 32.14 -5.84
N TYR A 4 0.80 30.88 -6.18
CA TYR A 4 2.12 30.25 -6.08
C TYR A 4 2.63 29.98 -7.49
N LYS A 5 3.26 31.00 -8.08
CA LYS A 5 4.20 30.84 -9.19
C LYS A 5 5.57 30.58 -8.55
N ASN A 6 6.00 29.33 -8.51
CA ASN A 6 7.43 29.01 -8.39
C ASN A 6 7.70 27.87 -9.37
N LEU A 7 8.13 28.25 -10.56
CA LEU A 7 8.76 27.39 -11.55
C LEU A 7 10.14 26.98 -10.97
N ALA A 8 10.31 25.71 -10.61
CA ALA A 8 11.64 25.19 -10.29
C ALA A 8 12.33 24.79 -11.61
N LEU A 9 13.52 25.35 -11.84
CA LEU A 9 14.39 25.06 -12.97
C LEU A 9 14.94 23.64 -12.82
N PHE A 10 14.63 22.75 -13.76
CA PHE A 10 15.19 21.39 -13.80
C PHE A 10 16.66 21.45 -14.20
N LEU A 11 17.57 21.07 -13.29
CA LEU A 11 18.95 20.75 -13.66
C LEU A 11 19.07 19.24 -13.78
N VAL A 12 18.95 18.74 -15.01
CA VAL A 12 19.33 17.37 -15.34
C VAL A 12 20.84 17.37 -15.59
N ILE A 13 21.63 16.82 -14.68
CA ILE A 13 23.06 16.59 -14.94
C ILE A 13 23.15 15.27 -15.72
N VAL A 14 23.33 15.37 -17.04
CA VAL A 14 23.68 14.23 -17.90
C VAL A 14 25.21 14.13 -17.90
N LEU A 15 25.77 13.15 -17.19
CA LEU A 15 27.20 12.86 -17.29
C LEU A 15 27.41 11.70 -18.28
N LEU A 16 28.02 12.00 -19.42
CA LEU A 16 28.53 11.02 -20.36
C LEU A 16 29.90 10.54 -19.87
N MET A 17 29.99 9.29 -19.43
CA MET A 17 31.28 8.65 -19.13
C MET A 17 31.51 7.49 -20.11
N VAL A 18 32.65 7.51 -20.80
CA VAL A 18 33.13 6.40 -21.63
C VAL A 18 34.07 5.56 -20.78
N ILE A 19 33.66 4.34 -20.43
CA ILE A 19 34.53 3.36 -19.75
C ILE A 19 34.47 2.06 -20.57
N GLN A 20 35.63 1.64 -21.09
CA GLN A 20 35.81 0.36 -21.80
C GLN A 20 34.75 0.08 -22.90
N ASN A 21 34.74 0.88 -23.96
CA ASN A 21 33.87 0.73 -25.15
C ASN A 21 32.34 0.72 -24.89
N ASN A 22 31.88 1.08 -23.68
CA ASN A 22 30.47 1.21 -23.37
C ASN A 22 30.12 2.70 -23.13
N LEU A 23 29.09 3.19 -23.82
CA LEU A 23 28.49 4.49 -23.53
C LEU A 23 27.58 4.32 -22.30
N PHE A 24 27.92 5.00 -21.21
CA PHE A 24 27.06 5.12 -20.04
C PHE A 24 26.47 6.53 -19.96
N LEU A 25 25.15 6.60 -19.93
CA LEU A 25 24.44 7.82 -19.57
C LEU A 25 24.08 7.72 -18.09
N ASN A 26 24.73 8.52 -17.24
CA ASN A 26 24.34 8.65 -15.83
C ASN A 26 23.56 9.95 -15.67
N MET A 27 22.32 9.82 -15.23
CA MET A 27 21.42 10.95 -14.98
C MET A 27 20.98 10.93 -13.52
N SER A 28 21.46 11.90 -12.75
CA SER A 28 20.91 12.23 -11.43
C SER A 28 19.76 13.20 -11.63
N VAL A 29 18.52 12.73 -11.48
CA VAL A 29 17.34 13.58 -11.62
C VAL A 29 16.86 13.99 -10.23
N HIS A 30 17.14 15.24 -9.85
CA HIS A 30 16.53 15.86 -8.68
C HIS A 30 15.12 16.32 -9.07
N ALA A 31 14.15 15.42 -8.99
CA ALA A 31 12.76 15.71 -9.37
C ALA A 31 12.10 16.67 -8.37
N ILE A 32 11.87 17.91 -8.79
CA ILE A 32 11.02 18.86 -8.08
C ILE A 32 9.85 19.20 -9.01
N THR A 33 8.80 18.37 -8.95
CA THR A 33 7.38 18.69 -9.18
C THR A 33 6.58 17.38 -9.01
N ASN A 34 6.40 16.98 -7.75
CA ASN A 34 5.80 15.70 -7.39
C ASN A 34 4.37 15.57 -7.92
N ARG A 35 4.11 14.57 -8.78
CA ARG A 35 2.80 13.93 -8.83
C ARG A 35 2.89 12.70 -7.96
N TYR A 36 2.53 12.84 -6.70
CA TYR A 36 2.40 11.70 -5.80
C TYR A 36 1.15 10.93 -6.23
N PHE A 37 1.34 9.84 -6.97
CA PHE A 37 0.30 8.83 -7.06
C PHE A 37 0.54 7.81 -5.94
N GLU A 38 -0.53 7.15 -5.53
CA GLU A 38 -0.49 6.22 -4.40
C GLU A 38 0.36 4.97 -4.68
N ASP A 39 0.41 4.51 -5.93
CA ASP A 39 1.07 3.26 -6.32
C ASP A 39 1.90 3.40 -7.60
N THR A 40 2.11 4.64 -8.05
CA THR A 40 2.80 4.94 -9.29
C THR A 40 3.75 6.12 -9.12
N PHE A 41 4.96 5.99 -9.65
CA PHE A 41 5.90 7.09 -9.79
C PHE A 41 6.18 7.31 -11.27
N GLU A 42 6.07 8.56 -11.74
CA GLU A 42 6.34 8.90 -13.13
C GLU A 42 7.34 10.05 -13.23
N ILE A 43 8.27 9.94 -14.17
CA ILE A 43 9.20 11.03 -14.48
C ILE A 43 9.47 11.13 -15.98
N SER A 44 9.36 12.35 -16.52
CA SER A 44 9.77 12.66 -17.90
C SER A 44 11.29 12.77 -17.99
N VAL A 45 11.86 12.03 -18.93
CA VAL A 45 13.28 12.00 -19.28
C VAL A 45 13.40 12.26 -20.78
N ALA A 46 14.05 13.36 -21.15
CA ALA A 46 14.28 13.69 -22.55
C ALA A 46 15.24 12.69 -23.20
N GLY A 47 14.92 12.25 -24.43
CA GLY A 47 15.81 11.40 -25.22
C GLY A 47 15.86 9.93 -24.79
N LEU A 48 14.85 9.43 -24.08
CA LEU A 48 14.69 7.99 -23.87
C LEU A 48 14.60 7.25 -25.22
N PRO A 49 15.21 6.06 -25.32
CA PRO A 49 15.13 5.26 -26.53
C PRO A 49 13.72 4.68 -26.72
N SER A 50 13.31 4.52 -27.97
CA SER A 50 12.02 3.91 -28.34
C SER A 50 12.04 2.38 -28.28
N LYS A 51 13.22 1.77 -28.24
CA LYS A 51 13.43 0.33 -28.08
C LYS A 51 14.43 0.11 -26.96
N TYR A 52 14.09 -0.83 -26.08
CA TYR A 52 14.89 -1.16 -24.91
C TYR A 52 14.59 -2.58 -24.46
N ASP A 53 15.51 -3.14 -23.68
CA ASP A 53 15.35 -4.43 -23.02
C ASP A 53 15.99 -4.40 -21.62
N ASN A 54 15.88 -5.52 -20.90
CA ASN A 54 16.57 -5.75 -19.64
C ASN A 54 16.36 -4.65 -18.58
N ILE A 55 15.14 -4.10 -18.49
CA ILE A 55 14.80 -3.15 -17.42
C ILE A 55 14.95 -3.86 -16.08
N LYS A 56 15.69 -3.23 -15.16
CA LYS A 56 15.83 -3.64 -13.76
C LYS A 56 15.59 -2.45 -12.86
N CYS A 57 14.96 -2.71 -11.71
CA CYS A 57 14.80 -1.77 -10.61
C CYS A 57 15.53 -2.31 -9.38
N SER A 58 16.05 -1.43 -8.52
CA SER A 58 16.55 -1.83 -7.20
C SER A 58 15.43 -2.18 -6.22
N LEU A 59 14.19 -1.74 -6.49
CA LEU A 59 13.03 -2.12 -5.71
C LEU A 59 12.53 -3.51 -6.12
N GLU A 60 12.17 -4.31 -5.12
CA GLU A 60 11.50 -5.60 -5.30
C GLU A 60 10.00 -5.41 -5.55
N ASP A 61 9.36 -6.39 -6.18
CA ASP A 61 7.91 -6.48 -6.38
C ASP A 61 7.24 -5.25 -7.04
N VAL A 62 7.99 -4.48 -7.83
CA VAL A 62 7.48 -3.37 -8.66
C VAL A 62 7.65 -3.67 -10.14
N ARG A 63 6.81 -3.03 -10.96
CA ARG A 63 6.99 -3.03 -12.41
C ARG A 63 7.57 -1.70 -12.87
N VAL A 64 8.44 -1.73 -13.87
CA VAL A 64 8.98 -0.53 -14.49
C VAL A 64 8.70 -0.56 -15.98
N GLU A 65 8.13 0.53 -16.48
CA GLU A 65 7.75 0.71 -17.87
C GLU A 65 8.32 2.03 -18.41
N ILE A 66 8.74 2.04 -19.67
CA ILE A 66 9.08 3.27 -20.39
C ILE A 66 7.94 3.59 -21.35
N LYS A 67 7.28 4.74 -21.13
CA LYS A 67 6.13 5.19 -21.92
C LYS A 67 6.44 6.52 -22.59
N GLY A 68 6.83 6.45 -23.86
CA GLY A 68 7.25 7.63 -24.60
C GLY A 68 8.49 8.26 -23.97
N ASP A 69 8.36 9.48 -23.46
CA ASP A 69 9.42 10.19 -22.75
C ASP A 69 9.44 9.92 -21.24
N LYS A 70 8.65 8.98 -20.72
CA LYS A 70 8.55 8.74 -19.27
C LYS A 70 9.15 7.41 -18.83
N ILE A 71 9.76 7.43 -17.65
CA ILE A 71 9.97 6.25 -16.82
C ILE A 71 8.82 6.19 -15.81
N VAL A 72 8.17 5.02 -15.71
CA VAL A 72 7.05 4.77 -14.82
C VAL A 72 7.36 3.57 -13.94
N ILE A 73 7.33 3.75 -12.62
CA ILE A 73 7.36 2.66 -11.63
C ILE A 73 5.93 2.44 -11.16
N LEU A 74 5.46 1.21 -11.25
CA LEU A 74 4.10 0.76 -10.92
C LEU A 74 4.13 -0.19 -9.72
N ASP A 75 2.96 -0.39 -9.14
CA ASP A 75 2.71 -1.26 -8.00
C ASP A 75 3.53 -0.82 -6.76
N LEU A 76 3.77 0.47 -6.58
CA LEU A 76 4.35 0.94 -5.32
C LEU A 76 3.33 0.79 -4.19
N VAL A 77 3.83 0.70 -2.96
CA VAL A 77 2.99 0.68 -1.76
C VAL A 77 2.64 2.13 -1.40
N PRO A 78 1.36 2.45 -1.11
CA PRO A 78 0.95 3.79 -0.66
C PRO A 78 1.63 4.24 0.63
N ASP A 79 1.76 5.56 0.78
CA ASP A 79 2.34 6.23 1.96
C ASP A 79 3.73 5.71 2.34
N GLN A 80 4.62 5.59 1.35
CA GLN A 80 6.01 5.15 1.53
C GLN A 80 7.01 6.17 1.01
N VAL A 81 8.22 6.07 1.55
CA VAL A 81 9.41 6.73 1.03
C VAL A 81 10.43 5.64 0.70
N TYR A 82 10.78 5.54 -0.57
CA TYR A 82 11.80 4.63 -1.08
C TYR A 82 13.07 5.42 -1.33
N HIS A 83 14.16 5.01 -0.70
CA HIS A 83 15.46 5.67 -0.83
C HIS A 83 16.33 4.98 -1.87
N ASP A 84 17.20 5.76 -2.53
CA ASP A 84 18.25 5.26 -3.43
C ASP A 84 17.74 4.30 -4.51
N VAL A 85 16.62 4.67 -5.14
CA VAL A 85 15.99 3.88 -6.20
C VAL A 85 16.82 3.97 -7.47
N LYS A 86 17.24 2.82 -8.00
CA LYS A 86 18.00 2.70 -9.22
C LYS A 86 17.19 1.99 -10.30
N ILE A 87 17.20 2.55 -11.50
CA ILE A 87 16.65 1.91 -12.70
C ILE A 87 17.77 1.78 -13.74
N THR A 88 17.90 0.58 -14.31
CA THR A 88 18.84 0.32 -15.40
C THR A 88 18.14 -0.38 -16.55
N PHE A 89 18.56 -0.10 -17.77
CA PHE A 89 18.13 -0.83 -18.97
C PHE A 89 19.14 -0.64 -20.10
N THR A 90 18.98 -1.41 -21.18
CA THR A 90 19.82 -1.31 -22.38
C THR A 90 18.93 -1.02 -23.59
N ASP A 91 19.42 -0.25 -24.56
CA ASP A 91 18.71 -0.04 -25.82
C ASP A 91 19.11 -1.05 -26.91
N ASP A 92 18.49 -0.95 -28.08
CA ASP A 92 18.70 -1.85 -29.22
C ASP A 92 20.10 -1.75 -29.86
N ILE A 93 20.88 -0.72 -29.53
CA ILE A 93 22.28 -0.57 -29.97
C ILE A 93 23.29 -0.81 -28.86
N GLY A 94 22.86 -1.33 -27.71
CA GLY A 94 23.72 -1.74 -26.60
C GLY A 94 24.14 -0.60 -25.66
N ARG A 95 23.55 0.59 -25.76
CA ARG A 95 23.82 1.68 -24.80
C ARG A 95 23.12 1.37 -23.49
N LYS A 96 23.84 1.60 -22.39
CA LYS A 96 23.34 1.36 -21.04
C LYS A 96 22.88 2.67 -20.42
N TYR A 97 21.71 2.60 -19.83
CA TYR A 97 21.08 3.71 -19.12
C TYR A 97 21.03 3.38 -17.63
N GLU A 98 21.46 4.32 -16.79
CA GLU A 98 21.30 4.25 -15.35
C GLU A 98 20.66 5.55 -14.83
N PHE A 99 19.56 5.39 -14.10
CA PHE A 99 18.84 6.46 -13.44
C PHE A 99 18.84 6.20 -11.94
N ASN A 100 19.30 7.20 -11.18
CA ASN A 100 19.34 7.15 -9.72
C ASN A 100 18.39 8.21 -9.17
N PHE A 101 17.51 7.80 -8.26
CA PHE A 101 16.55 8.65 -7.57
C PHE A 101 16.79 8.55 -6.07
N ASP A 102 17.18 9.66 -5.46
CA ASP A 102 17.43 9.70 -4.00
C ASP A 102 16.18 9.31 -3.22
N ASN A 103 15.01 9.75 -3.69
CA ASN A 103 13.72 9.46 -3.07
C ASN A 103 12.62 9.25 -4.12
N VAL A 104 11.87 8.16 -3.98
CA VAL A 104 10.56 7.95 -4.62
C VAL A 104 9.53 7.91 -3.50
N ILE A 105 8.51 8.78 -3.57
CA ILE A 105 7.52 8.96 -2.50
C ILE A 105 6.14 8.70 -3.07
N THR A 106 5.32 7.92 -2.35
CA THR A 106 3.91 7.67 -2.69
C THR A 106 2.96 8.46 -1.79
N SER A 107 1.79 8.82 -2.32
CA SER A 107 0.74 9.47 -1.53
C SER A 107 -0.02 8.45 -0.67
N LEU A 108 -0.91 8.96 0.19
CA LEU A 108 -1.97 8.16 0.79
C LEU A 108 -2.81 7.45 -0.30
N PRO A 109 -3.42 6.29 0.03
CA PRO A 109 -4.24 5.55 -0.90
C PRO A 109 -5.53 6.30 -1.26
N ASN A 110 -5.94 6.15 -2.52
CA ASN A 110 -7.18 6.68 -3.08
C ASN A 110 -7.96 5.60 -3.85
N LYS A 111 -7.29 4.60 -4.43
CA LYS A 111 -7.95 3.41 -4.99
C LYS A 111 -8.52 2.56 -3.85
N ALA A 112 -9.75 2.09 -4.05
CA ALA A 112 -10.49 1.36 -3.02
C ALA A 112 -9.77 0.08 -2.53
N ASN A 113 -9.12 -0.66 -3.42
CA ASN A 113 -8.34 -1.85 -3.06
C ASN A 113 -7.13 -1.53 -2.17
N ASN A 114 -6.37 -0.48 -2.51
CA ASN A 114 -5.24 0.00 -1.72
C ASN A 114 -5.72 0.51 -0.36
N LYS A 115 -6.80 1.29 -0.36
CA LYS A 115 -7.42 1.83 0.85
C LYS A 115 -7.90 0.72 1.78
N PHE A 116 -8.49 -0.34 1.25
CA PHE A 116 -8.96 -1.48 2.05
C PHE A 116 -7.84 -2.13 2.87
N VAL A 117 -6.69 -2.43 2.24
CA VAL A 117 -5.54 -3.03 2.94
C VAL A 117 -4.90 -2.02 3.88
N TYR A 118 -4.70 -0.78 3.44
CA TYR A 118 -4.10 0.27 4.26
C TYR A 118 -4.91 0.57 5.53
N ASP A 119 -6.23 0.71 5.39
CA ASP A 119 -7.13 1.03 6.49
C ASP A 119 -7.21 -0.13 7.49
N ALA A 120 -7.13 -1.38 7.03
CA ALA A 120 -7.09 -2.52 7.94
C ALA A 120 -5.87 -2.44 8.88
N TYR A 121 -4.70 -2.06 8.35
CA TYR A 121 -3.52 -1.80 9.17
C TYR A 121 -3.68 -0.58 10.08
N SER A 122 -4.12 0.56 9.55
CA SER A 122 -4.20 1.78 10.34
C SER A 122 -5.24 1.69 11.45
N ASN A 123 -6.37 1.02 11.18
CA ASN A 123 -7.49 0.91 12.10
C ASN A 123 -7.32 -0.29 13.02
N GLY A 124 -6.86 -1.41 12.49
CA GLY A 124 -6.75 -2.69 13.17
C GLY A 124 -5.41 -2.91 13.86
N LEU A 125 -4.33 -2.23 13.47
CA LEU A 125 -3.01 -2.36 14.11
C LEU A 125 -2.42 -1.03 14.57
N GLY A 126 -3.13 0.09 14.35
CA GLY A 126 -2.70 1.42 14.79
C GLY A 126 -1.43 1.95 14.11
N ARG A 127 -1.04 1.36 12.96
CA ARG A 127 0.14 1.77 12.19
C ARG A 127 -0.16 1.70 10.69
N LYS A 128 0.57 2.46 9.88
CA LYS A 128 0.56 2.24 8.43
C LYS A 128 1.19 0.88 8.08
N PRO A 129 0.78 0.25 6.97
CA PRO A 129 1.45 -0.95 6.51
C PRO A 129 2.88 -0.63 6.09
N GLU A 130 3.72 -1.63 6.27
CA GLU A 130 5.07 -1.70 5.71
C GLU A 130 5.01 -2.20 4.26
N HIS A 131 6.16 -2.24 3.57
CA HIS A 131 6.17 -2.70 2.18
C HIS A 131 5.75 -4.18 2.07
N THR A 132 6.42 -5.05 2.83
CA THR A 132 6.28 -6.50 2.71
C THR A 132 4.89 -6.99 3.10
N GLY A 133 4.32 -6.49 4.20
CA GLY A 133 3.00 -6.91 4.66
C GLY A 133 1.89 -6.38 3.77
N PHE A 134 1.96 -5.12 3.32
CA PHE A 134 1.01 -4.62 2.30
C PHE A 134 1.01 -5.52 1.06
N LYS A 135 2.19 -5.81 0.51
CA LYS A 135 2.34 -6.65 -0.69
C LYS A 135 1.82 -8.07 -0.47
N TYR A 136 2.11 -8.66 0.69
CA TYR A 136 1.63 -9.98 1.07
C TYR A 136 0.10 -10.05 1.07
N TRP A 137 -0.57 -9.15 1.79
CA TRP A 137 -2.03 -9.18 1.89
C TRP A 137 -2.72 -8.77 0.61
N PHE A 138 -2.26 -7.67 -0.01
CA PHE A 138 -2.82 -7.19 -1.27
C PHE A 138 -2.68 -8.25 -2.37
N GLY A 139 -1.54 -8.95 -2.41
CA GLY A 139 -1.31 -10.06 -3.34
C GLY A 139 -2.32 -11.19 -3.14
N ARG A 140 -2.46 -11.71 -1.92
CA ARG A 140 -3.40 -12.81 -1.60
C ARG A 140 -4.86 -12.45 -1.86
N LEU A 141 -5.26 -11.20 -1.59
CA LEU A 141 -6.59 -10.68 -1.87
C LEU A 141 -6.82 -10.54 -3.38
N SER A 142 -5.88 -9.95 -4.10
CA SER A 142 -5.97 -9.71 -5.55
C SER A 142 -5.94 -11.00 -6.36
N SER A 143 -5.22 -12.03 -5.87
CA SER A 143 -5.18 -13.36 -6.48
C SER A 143 -6.34 -14.27 -6.04
N ALA A 144 -7.27 -13.78 -5.22
CA ALA A 144 -8.35 -14.56 -4.64
C ALA A 144 -7.88 -15.82 -3.87
N THR A 145 -6.65 -15.80 -3.35
CA THR A 145 -6.13 -16.87 -2.49
C THR A 145 -6.76 -16.83 -1.11
N ILE A 146 -7.20 -15.64 -0.67
CA ILE A 146 -8.06 -15.45 0.49
C ILE A 146 -9.19 -14.49 0.15
N THR A 147 -10.25 -14.55 0.94
CA THR A 147 -11.33 -13.59 0.91
C THR A 147 -11.04 -12.39 1.82
N ALA A 148 -11.84 -11.33 1.70
CA ALA A 148 -11.78 -10.19 2.60
C ALA A 148 -12.12 -10.58 4.05
N VAL A 149 -13.06 -11.51 4.26
CA VAL A 149 -13.39 -12.03 5.60
C VAL A 149 -12.21 -12.82 6.17
N ASP A 150 -11.56 -13.67 5.37
CA ASP A 150 -10.34 -14.38 5.79
C ASP A 150 -9.23 -13.41 6.20
N PHE A 151 -9.01 -12.34 5.42
CA PHE A 151 -8.00 -11.33 5.75
C PHE A 151 -8.25 -10.66 7.10
N ILE A 152 -9.47 -10.20 7.36
CA ILE A 152 -9.81 -9.59 8.66
C ILE A 152 -9.65 -10.62 9.78
N ASN A 153 -10.11 -11.85 9.59
CA ASN A 153 -9.98 -12.92 10.58
C ASN A 153 -8.52 -13.30 10.85
N GLU A 154 -7.64 -13.36 9.84
CA GLU A 154 -6.21 -13.63 10.04
C GLU A 154 -5.52 -12.46 10.75
N MET A 155 -5.89 -11.21 10.45
CA MET A 155 -5.31 -10.03 11.10
C MET A 155 -5.65 -9.98 12.60
N VAL A 156 -6.91 -10.21 12.97
CA VAL A 156 -7.38 -10.04 14.35
C VAL A 156 -6.96 -11.21 15.25
N ASN A 157 -6.70 -12.36 14.64
CA ASN A 157 -6.13 -13.53 15.31
C ASN A 157 -4.60 -13.51 15.33
N SER A 158 -3.96 -12.52 14.70
CA SER A 158 -2.49 -12.41 14.70
C SER A 158 -1.94 -12.16 16.10
N GLU A 159 -0.71 -12.61 16.33
CA GLU A 159 0.03 -12.29 17.55
C GLU A 159 0.17 -10.77 17.71
N GLU A 160 0.43 -10.05 16.63
CA GLU A 160 0.57 -8.58 16.64
C GLU A 160 -0.69 -7.89 17.18
N PHE A 161 -1.87 -8.23 16.67
CA PHE A 161 -3.13 -7.66 17.14
C PHE A 161 -3.37 -7.93 18.63
N ASN A 162 -3.14 -9.17 19.06
CA ASN A 162 -3.27 -9.58 20.46
C ASN A 162 -2.15 -9.01 21.36
N LEU A 163 -1.03 -8.59 20.78
CA LEU A 163 0.02 -7.87 21.48
C LEU A 163 -0.33 -6.40 21.69
N ILE A 164 -1.05 -5.78 20.75
CA ILE A 164 -1.49 -4.39 20.82
C ILE A 164 -2.71 -4.23 21.74
N TYR A 165 -3.74 -5.08 21.59
CA TYR A 165 -5.00 -4.96 22.32
C TYR A 165 -5.17 -6.09 23.33
N LYS A 166 -5.23 -5.74 24.62
CA LYS A 166 -5.19 -6.70 25.73
C LYS A 166 -6.56 -7.03 26.28
N THR A 167 -7.47 -6.07 26.22
CA THR A 167 -8.81 -6.20 26.78
C THR A 167 -9.85 -6.42 25.68
N PRO A 168 -11.00 -7.05 26.00
CA PRO A 168 -12.10 -7.18 25.04
C PRO A 168 -12.57 -5.83 24.48
N ARG A 169 -12.63 -4.79 25.33
CA ARG A 169 -13.01 -3.43 24.91
C ARG A 169 -12.06 -2.85 23.86
N GLU A 170 -10.76 -3.02 24.06
CA GLU A 170 -9.75 -2.58 23.08
C GLU A 170 -9.87 -3.34 21.76
N LYS A 171 -9.99 -4.67 21.82
CA LYS A 171 -10.13 -5.52 20.63
C LYS A 171 -11.38 -5.15 19.85
N ILE A 172 -12.54 -5.09 20.50
CA ILE A 172 -13.84 -4.77 19.87
C ILE A 172 -13.82 -3.35 19.29
N GLY A 173 -13.18 -2.39 19.97
CA GLY A 173 -12.99 -1.04 19.43
C GLY A 173 -12.18 -1.01 18.13
N ALA A 174 -11.05 -1.73 18.10
CA ALA A 174 -10.21 -1.85 16.89
C ALA A 174 -10.94 -2.57 15.75
N LEU A 175 -11.70 -3.63 16.07
CA LEU A 175 -12.54 -4.35 15.11
C LEU A 175 -13.60 -3.46 14.48
N TYR A 176 -14.33 -2.72 15.31
CA TYR A 176 -15.34 -1.79 14.84
C TYR A 176 -14.73 -0.79 13.85
N LYS A 177 -13.59 -0.21 14.20
CA LYS A 177 -12.89 0.75 13.32
C LYS A 177 -12.41 0.10 12.02
N THR A 178 -11.97 -1.16 12.07
CA THR A 178 -11.49 -1.91 10.92
C THR A 178 -12.61 -2.29 9.95
N VAL A 179 -13.75 -2.72 10.48
CA VAL A 179 -14.89 -3.22 9.68
C VAL A 179 -15.79 -2.08 9.19
N VAL A 180 -16.00 -1.06 10.02
CA VAL A 180 -16.92 0.06 9.75
C VAL A 180 -16.16 1.28 9.19
N GLY A 181 -14.83 1.33 9.33
CA GLY A 181 -14.02 2.42 8.80
C GLY A 181 -14.11 3.73 9.59
N ARG A 182 -14.65 3.71 10.81
CA ARG A 182 -14.81 4.87 11.70
C ARG A 182 -14.68 4.48 13.16
N GLU A 183 -14.32 5.46 14.01
CA GLU A 183 -14.30 5.25 15.47
C GLU A 183 -15.68 4.80 15.96
N ALA A 184 -15.68 3.83 16.88
CA ALA A 184 -16.90 3.34 17.48
C ALA A 184 -17.53 4.43 18.35
N GLU A 185 -18.79 4.77 18.07
CA GLU A 185 -19.60 5.55 19.00
C GLU A 185 -19.85 4.74 20.28
N LYS A 186 -20.13 5.46 21.37
CA LYS A 186 -20.31 4.85 22.69
C LYS A 186 -21.39 3.76 22.67
N GLU A 187 -22.54 4.06 22.07
CA GLU A 187 -23.69 3.16 22.00
C GLU A 187 -23.39 1.89 21.21
N GLY A 188 -22.71 2.02 20.06
CA GLY A 188 -22.31 0.89 19.23
C GLY A 188 -21.26 0.02 19.92
N LEU A 189 -20.26 0.62 20.55
CA LEU A 189 -19.24 -0.11 21.30
C LEU A 189 -19.85 -0.86 22.50
N ASP A 190 -20.74 -0.20 23.25
CA ASP A 190 -21.42 -0.82 24.40
C ASP A 190 -22.35 -1.96 23.94
N PHE A 191 -22.99 -1.86 22.76
CA PHE A 191 -23.76 -2.97 22.18
C PHE A 191 -22.88 -4.19 21.93
N TRP A 192 -21.76 -4.03 21.24
CA TRP A 192 -20.86 -5.16 20.93
C TRP A 192 -20.19 -5.75 22.17
N LEU A 193 -19.89 -4.93 23.18
CA LEU A 193 -19.40 -5.43 24.47
C LEU A 193 -20.45 -6.25 25.22
N ASN A 194 -21.72 -5.86 25.16
CA ASN A 194 -22.78 -6.68 25.73
C ASN A 194 -22.90 -8.01 24.97
N GLN A 195 -22.80 -8.02 23.64
CA GLN A 195 -22.77 -9.26 22.86
C GLN A 195 -21.58 -10.16 23.23
N PHE A 196 -20.41 -9.57 23.45
CA PHE A 196 -19.22 -10.29 23.93
C PHE A 196 -19.48 -10.94 25.30
N ASN A 197 -20.03 -10.18 26.25
CA ASN A 197 -20.30 -10.70 27.60
C ASN A 197 -21.32 -11.85 27.56
N LEU A 198 -22.37 -11.76 26.73
CA LEU A 198 -23.33 -12.85 26.56
C LEU A 198 -22.65 -14.13 26.07
N LEU A 199 -21.78 -14.03 25.05
CA LEU A 199 -21.03 -15.18 24.53
C LEU A 199 -20.13 -15.83 25.60
N VAL A 200 -19.44 -15.02 26.40
CA VAL A 200 -18.51 -15.55 27.41
C VAL A 200 -19.24 -16.06 28.65
N GLU A 201 -20.23 -15.32 29.15
CA GLU A 201 -20.89 -15.60 30.43
C GLU A 201 -22.06 -16.57 30.30
N GLU A 202 -22.87 -16.45 29.24
CA GLU A 202 -24.04 -17.30 29.03
C GLU A 202 -23.70 -18.55 28.21
N ASP A 203 -22.97 -18.37 27.11
CA ASP A 203 -22.62 -19.50 26.21
C ASP A 203 -21.32 -20.22 26.63
N GLY A 204 -20.58 -19.66 27.60
CA GLY A 204 -19.35 -20.27 28.13
C GLY A 204 -18.17 -20.25 27.14
N MET A 205 -18.20 -19.33 26.18
CA MET A 205 -17.21 -19.24 25.11
C MET A 205 -15.89 -18.65 25.60
N GLU A 206 -14.76 -19.16 25.09
CA GLU A 206 -13.45 -18.56 25.35
C GLU A 206 -13.38 -17.15 24.76
N SER A 207 -12.68 -16.24 25.43
CA SER A 207 -12.63 -14.82 25.00
C SER A 207 -12.12 -14.63 23.57
N SER A 208 -11.18 -15.44 23.09
CA SER A 208 -10.69 -15.38 21.70
C SER A 208 -11.72 -15.86 20.68
N GLU A 209 -12.51 -16.87 21.04
CA GLU A 209 -13.57 -17.40 20.20
C GLU A 209 -14.73 -16.40 20.13
N ALA A 210 -15.11 -15.79 21.26
CA ALA A 210 -16.12 -14.74 21.31
C ALA A 210 -15.74 -13.53 20.45
N VAL A 211 -14.47 -13.10 20.48
CA VAL A 211 -13.97 -12.05 19.58
C VAL A 211 -14.11 -12.47 18.12
N SER A 212 -13.71 -13.68 17.75
CA SER A 212 -13.82 -14.18 16.36
C SER A 212 -15.28 -14.27 15.89
N ASP A 213 -16.20 -14.70 16.75
CA ASP A 213 -17.63 -14.72 16.45
C ASP A 213 -18.17 -13.30 16.20
N LEU A 214 -17.81 -12.33 17.04
CA LEU A 214 -18.19 -10.94 16.83
C LEU A 214 -17.65 -10.36 15.53
N VAL A 215 -16.42 -10.70 15.14
CA VAL A 215 -15.85 -10.30 13.84
C VAL A 215 -16.72 -10.80 12.70
N ASN A 216 -17.08 -12.08 12.71
CA ASN A 216 -17.92 -12.68 11.68
C ASN A 216 -19.31 -12.04 11.60
N ARG A 217 -19.88 -11.62 12.75
CA ARG A 217 -21.12 -10.84 12.78
C ARG A 217 -20.94 -9.44 12.18
N MET A 218 -19.90 -8.72 12.58
CA MET A 218 -19.62 -7.36 12.09
C MET A 218 -19.36 -7.34 10.58
N VAL A 219 -18.53 -8.24 10.06
CA VAL A 219 -18.23 -8.30 8.61
C VAL A 219 -19.44 -8.73 7.78
N SER A 220 -20.44 -9.36 8.41
CA SER A 220 -21.70 -9.73 7.74
C SER A 220 -22.63 -8.54 7.48
N GLU A 221 -22.36 -7.39 8.07
CA GLU A 221 -23.12 -6.16 7.85
C GLU A 221 -22.98 -5.63 6.41
N ASN A 222 -24.02 -4.93 5.95
CA ASN A 222 -24.07 -4.42 4.57
C ASN A 222 -22.96 -3.41 4.25
N GLU A 223 -22.49 -2.68 5.27
CA GLU A 223 -21.44 -1.67 5.13
C GLU A 223 -20.11 -2.33 4.73
N PHE A 224 -19.67 -3.35 5.46
CA PHE A 224 -18.44 -4.06 5.14
C PHE A 224 -18.50 -4.74 3.77
N LYS A 225 -19.62 -5.40 3.45
CA LYS A 225 -19.86 -5.97 2.10
C LYS A 225 -19.74 -4.92 0.99
N SER A 226 -20.21 -3.69 1.24
CA SER A 226 -20.11 -2.60 0.28
C SER A 226 -18.67 -2.12 0.11
N ILE A 227 -17.91 -1.98 1.19
CA ILE A 227 -16.48 -1.64 1.17
C ILE A 227 -15.69 -2.69 0.38
N VAL A 228 -15.91 -3.97 0.66
CA VAL A 228 -15.21 -5.07 -0.04
C VAL A 228 -15.54 -5.08 -1.54
N LYS A 229 -16.81 -4.87 -1.89
CA LYS A 229 -17.25 -4.78 -3.28
C LYS A 229 -16.61 -3.58 -4.00
N GLU A 230 -16.52 -2.43 -3.35
CA GLU A 230 -15.86 -1.24 -3.90
C GLU A 230 -14.36 -1.48 -4.11
N ALA A 231 -13.72 -2.17 -3.16
CA ALA A 231 -12.33 -2.61 -3.28
C ALA A 231 -12.12 -3.68 -4.37
N GLY A 232 -13.19 -4.32 -4.86
CA GLY A 232 -13.12 -5.34 -5.90
C GLY A 232 -12.55 -6.68 -5.42
N PHE A 233 -12.56 -6.94 -4.12
CA PHE A 233 -12.13 -8.22 -3.54
C PHE A 233 -13.31 -9.18 -3.35
N ILE A 234 -13.01 -10.48 -3.21
CA ILE A 234 -14.01 -11.49 -2.87
C ILE A 234 -14.39 -11.34 -1.40
N TYR A 235 -15.69 -11.31 -1.11
CA TYR A 235 -16.20 -11.13 0.25
C TYR A 235 -15.95 -12.35 1.15
N ASN A 236 -16.53 -13.50 0.81
CA ASN A 236 -16.48 -14.78 1.52
C ASN A 236 -16.76 -15.91 0.51
#